data_AF-A0A0U1M6P7-F1
#
_entry.id   AF-A0A0U1M6P7-F1
#
_cell.length_a   1.000
_cell.length_b   1.000
_cell.length_c   1.000
_cell.angle_alpha   90.00
_cell.angle_beta   90.00
_cell.angle_gamma   90.00
#
_symmetry.space_group_name_H-M   'P 1'
#
loop_
_entity.id
_entity.type
_entity.pdbx_description
1 polymer ?
#
loop_
_entity_poly.entity_id
_entity_poly.type
_entity_poly.pdbx_seq_one_letter_code
_entity_poly.pdbx_strand_id
1 'polypeptide(L)'
;MANTSKADPPTRIRILTLNCWGLKFLSKFRHERLSEIGRQIAIAAEPPEIVGLQECWTQQDYKSIRQQTKHLLPYGKFYNSGVFGGGLAILSKWPIEESSMFAYPLNGRPTAFFRGDWYVGKGVACARIRMGPRTEDVAEVFCTHLHAPYEREPHDSYLCHRTAQAWEIAKLMRRAAERGHLAIGLGDFNMVPMSFAHRLITAHAPVKDVWSYLHPDSSLGSADSEAEKKRGKPVPSADFNITENGAASDGPYNTWRWPESQQKRLFKGEDIPVDGNQPDPKGRRLDYIFVGDGGYPPSFPAPRWTVESAKVAMMQRHPTLNVSLSDHFAIEAVISRDPDSSVAAPAGPEKRGPQILNPDDHGFTIEASTETHPTAAPSTALTTETYDEILALIDTYMLRERSQRCWRLAHFVISVFVSIGCFVGVWWTSDVIYVAFILVLVSTLNFGAGILDGLIGGLFMSSEIRALKEFKWEVKNARRLVRAAAGWTSKEATDFDEEEF
;
A
#
# COMPACT_ATOMS: atom_id res chain seq x y z
N MET A 1 -0.22 38.35 7.13
CA MET A 1 1.22 38.04 6.93
C MET A 1 1.72 37.41 8.21
N ALA A 2 1.84 36.08 8.25
CA ALA A 2 2.32 35.38 9.44
C ALA A 2 3.85 35.48 9.48
N ASN A 3 4.36 35.93 10.62
CA ASN A 3 5.78 36.08 10.90
C ASN A 3 6.44 34.68 10.87
N THR A 4 7.00 34.28 9.73
CA THR A 4 7.85 33.09 9.62
C THR A 4 9.15 33.39 10.38
N SER A 5 9.15 33.16 11.70
CA SER A 5 10.42 33.03 12.41
C SER A 5 11.24 31.99 11.65
N LYS A 6 12.50 32.32 11.36
CA LYS A 6 13.47 31.38 10.78
C LYS A 6 13.69 30.27 11.81
N ALA A 7 12.79 29.30 11.86
CA ALA A 7 12.92 28.13 12.71
C ALA A 7 14.07 27.29 12.13
N ASP A 8 15.01 26.93 12.99
CA ASP A 8 16.03 25.96 12.64
C ASP A 8 15.35 24.66 12.20
N PRO A 9 15.88 24.01 11.16
CA PRO A 9 15.25 22.83 10.63
C PRO A 9 15.36 21.68 11.64
N PRO A 10 14.39 20.75 11.70
CA PRO A 10 14.35 19.74 12.74
C PRO A 10 15.57 18.81 12.68
N THR A 11 16.06 18.42 13.86
CA THR A 11 17.06 17.35 14.03
C THR A 11 16.44 16.02 14.42
N ARG A 12 15.15 16.02 14.78
CA ARG A 12 14.37 14.85 15.16
C ARG A 12 12.95 15.01 14.63
N ILE A 13 12.38 13.95 14.06
CA ILE A 13 11.01 13.94 13.51
C ILE A 13 10.29 12.70 14.03
N ARG A 14 9.09 12.89 14.59
CA ARG A 14 8.18 11.79 14.94
C ARG A 14 7.13 11.58 13.85
N ILE A 15 7.05 10.35 13.35
CA ILE A 15 6.20 9.95 12.22
C ILE A 15 5.21 8.90 12.74
N LEU A 16 3.93 9.05 12.43
CA LEU A 16 2.89 8.09 12.78
C LEU A 16 2.08 7.70 11.55
N THR A 17 1.77 6.42 11.40
CA THR A 17 0.80 5.93 10.41
C THR A 17 -0.26 5.06 11.05
N LEU A 18 -1.51 5.18 10.58
CA LEU A 18 -2.63 4.39 11.08
C LEU A 18 -3.70 4.17 10.00
N ASN A 19 -4.00 2.89 9.71
CA ASN A 19 -5.27 2.52 9.10
C ASN A 19 -6.39 2.72 10.15
N CYS A 20 -7.33 3.63 9.87
CA CYS A 20 -8.36 4.08 10.82
C CYS A 20 -9.62 3.21 10.83
N TRP A 21 -9.76 2.30 9.87
CA TRP A 21 -10.97 1.46 9.69
C TRP A 21 -12.26 2.28 9.76
N GLY A 22 -12.34 3.31 8.91
CA GLY A 22 -13.41 4.30 8.90
C GLY A 22 -14.53 4.02 7.90
N LEU A 23 -14.76 2.76 7.49
CA LEU A 23 -15.70 2.44 6.41
C LEU A 23 -17.11 2.94 6.72
N LYS A 24 -17.65 3.77 5.84
CA LYS A 24 -18.99 4.35 6.02
C LYS A 24 -20.02 3.23 5.99
N PHE A 25 -20.87 3.16 7.02
CA PHE A 25 -21.92 2.15 7.24
C PHE A 25 -21.46 0.75 7.67
N LEU A 26 -20.19 0.38 7.51
CA LEU A 26 -19.68 -0.93 7.89
C LEU A 26 -18.95 -0.91 9.23
N SER A 27 -18.10 0.09 9.47
CA SER A 27 -17.31 0.14 10.68
C SER A 27 -18.15 0.57 11.88
N LYS A 28 -18.19 -0.27 12.92
CA LYS A 28 -18.92 0.01 14.17
C LYS A 28 -18.29 1.20 14.92
N PHE A 29 -19.14 2.00 15.57
CA PHE A 29 -18.76 3.19 16.37
C PHE A 29 -17.77 4.12 15.65
N ARG A 30 -17.93 4.26 14.33
CA ARG A 30 -16.95 4.94 13.47
C ARG A 30 -16.65 6.35 13.98
N HIS A 31 -17.68 7.15 14.25
CA HIS A 31 -17.49 8.56 14.57
C HIS A 31 -16.78 8.75 15.92
N GLU A 32 -17.20 7.98 16.92
CA GLU A 32 -16.64 7.97 18.26
C GLU A 32 -15.17 7.56 18.22
N ARG A 33 -14.86 6.45 17.53
CA ARG A 33 -13.47 5.98 17.37
C ARG A 33 -12.59 6.96 16.62
N LEU A 34 -13.02 7.48 15.48
CA LEU A 34 -12.20 8.40 14.69
C LEU A 34 -12.04 9.75 15.40
N SER A 35 -13.04 10.20 16.16
CA SER A 35 -12.89 11.35 17.05
C SER A 35 -11.84 11.07 18.13
N GLU A 36 -11.88 9.89 18.75
CA GLU A 36 -10.92 9.49 19.78
C GLU A 36 -9.49 9.32 19.23
N ILE A 37 -9.31 8.86 17.99
CA ILE A 37 -8.01 8.86 17.30
C ILE A 37 -7.42 10.28 17.28
N GLY A 38 -8.22 11.27 16.88
CA GLY A 38 -7.82 12.68 16.91
C GLY A 38 -7.44 13.17 18.31
N ARG A 39 -8.20 12.77 19.33
CA ARG A 39 -7.93 13.11 20.73
C ARG A 39 -6.61 12.53 21.20
N GLN A 40 -6.36 11.25 20.91
CA GLN A 40 -5.18 10.51 21.35
C GLN A 40 -3.90 11.07 20.72
N ILE A 41 -3.96 11.49 19.45
CA ILE A 41 -2.85 12.24 18.82
C ILE A 41 -2.61 13.57 19.55
N ALA A 42 -3.68 14.28 19.93
CA ALA A 42 -3.58 15.58 20.58
C ALA A 42 -3.07 15.53 22.03
N ILE A 43 -3.35 14.46 22.77
CA ILE A 43 -2.93 14.30 24.17
C ILE A 43 -1.67 13.46 24.36
N ALA A 44 -1.07 12.97 23.28
CA ALA A 44 0.18 12.22 23.35
C ALA A 44 1.26 13.07 24.04
N ALA A 45 1.97 12.49 25.02
CA ALA A 45 3.05 13.18 25.74
C ALA A 45 4.14 13.68 24.79
N GLU A 46 4.43 12.87 23.77
CA GLU A 46 5.31 13.19 22.65
C GLU A 46 4.52 13.11 21.35
N PRO A 47 3.84 14.19 20.93
CA PRO A 47 2.95 14.12 19.78
C PRO A 47 3.73 13.90 18.47
N PRO A 48 3.14 13.19 17.50
CA PRO A 48 3.72 13.03 16.18
C PRO A 48 3.72 14.37 15.42
N GLU A 49 4.65 14.51 14.49
CA GLU A 49 4.86 15.73 13.70
C GLU A 49 4.49 15.55 12.23
N ILE A 50 4.50 14.29 11.76
CA ILE A 50 3.95 13.87 10.49
C ILE A 50 3.01 12.68 10.77
N VAL A 51 1.77 12.75 10.31
CA VAL A 51 0.78 11.69 10.47
C VAL A 51 0.20 11.33 9.12
N GLY A 52 0.23 10.05 8.76
CA GLY A 52 -0.56 9.51 7.64
C GLY A 52 -1.69 8.63 8.12
N LEU A 53 -2.87 8.86 7.58
CA LEU A 53 -4.07 8.08 7.91
C LEU A 53 -4.57 7.37 6.65
N GLN A 54 -4.88 6.09 6.79
CA GLN A 54 -5.56 5.27 5.77
C GLN A 54 -6.99 4.96 6.24
N GLU A 55 -7.87 4.61 5.32
CA GLU A 55 -9.29 4.36 5.57
C GLU A 55 -10.03 5.48 6.34
N CYS A 56 -9.54 6.71 6.26
CA CYS A 56 -10.26 7.89 6.68
C CYS A 56 -11.19 8.32 5.53
N TRP A 57 -12.33 7.64 5.36
CA TRP A 57 -13.16 7.78 4.16
C TRP A 57 -14.02 9.04 4.11
N THR A 58 -14.43 9.59 5.26
CA THR A 58 -15.39 10.70 5.29
C THR A 58 -14.75 12.03 5.65
N GLN A 59 -15.22 13.08 4.97
CA GLN A 59 -14.81 14.45 5.26
C GLN A 59 -15.18 14.89 6.70
N GLN A 60 -16.26 14.34 7.26
CA GLN A 60 -16.69 14.60 8.63
C GLN A 60 -15.69 14.06 9.64
N ASP A 61 -15.28 12.79 9.48
CA ASP A 61 -14.35 12.17 10.42
C ASP A 61 -12.95 12.79 10.31
N TYR A 62 -12.48 13.10 9.09
CA TYR A 62 -11.27 13.89 8.89
C TYR A 62 -11.34 15.25 9.59
N LYS A 63 -12.46 15.98 9.45
CA LYS A 63 -12.63 17.30 10.11
C LYS A 63 -12.61 17.18 11.63
N SER A 64 -13.18 16.12 12.20
CA SER A 64 -13.12 15.84 13.63
C SER A 64 -11.67 15.66 14.11
N ILE A 65 -10.89 14.83 13.41
CA ILE A 65 -9.46 14.63 13.71
C ILE A 65 -8.68 15.94 13.56
N ARG A 66 -8.94 16.70 12.49
CA ARG A 66 -8.28 18.00 12.24
C ARG A 66 -8.58 19.00 13.34
N GLN A 67 -9.83 19.12 13.78
CA GLN A 67 -10.21 20.08 14.81
C GLN A 67 -9.43 19.84 16.10
N GLN A 68 -9.25 18.58 16.48
CA GLN A 68 -8.53 18.20 17.70
C GLN A 68 -7.02 18.38 17.56
N THR A 69 -6.44 18.08 16.40
CA THR A 69 -4.99 18.07 16.19
C THR A 69 -4.40 19.38 15.64
N LYS A 70 -5.24 20.33 15.19
CA LYS A 70 -4.80 21.56 14.48
C LYS A 70 -3.77 22.41 15.22
N HIS A 71 -3.79 22.41 16.54
CA HIS A 71 -2.84 23.19 17.35
C HIS A 71 -1.42 22.59 17.36
N LEU A 72 -1.27 21.29 17.05
CA LEU A 72 0.02 20.59 16.95
C LEU A 72 0.42 20.35 15.49
N LEU A 73 -0.56 19.97 14.67
CA LEU A 73 -0.43 19.64 13.26
C LEU A 73 -1.26 20.63 12.44
N PRO A 74 -0.87 21.90 12.31
CA PRO A 74 -1.70 22.93 11.68
C PRO A 74 -1.94 22.70 10.19
N TYR A 75 -1.10 21.93 9.51
CA TYR A 75 -1.22 21.65 8.08
C TYR A 75 -1.81 20.26 7.88
N GLY A 76 -2.87 20.15 7.09
CA GLY A 76 -3.50 18.86 6.85
C GLY A 76 -4.21 18.83 5.51
N LYS A 77 -4.07 17.71 4.82
CA LYS A 77 -4.67 17.44 3.52
C LYS A 77 -5.46 16.14 3.56
N PHE A 78 -6.73 16.25 3.17
CA PHE A 78 -7.58 15.12 2.82
C PHE A 78 -7.48 14.90 1.30
N TYR A 79 -7.30 13.65 0.88
CA TYR A 79 -7.09 13.28 -0.52
C TYR A 79 -8.35 12.64 -1.10
N ASN A 80 -8.76 13.14 -2.26
CA ASN A 80 -9.91 12.63 -3.00
C ASN A 80 -9.40 11.78 -4.18
N SER A 81 -9.95 10.57 -4.33
CA SER A 81 -9.73 9.68 -5.46
C SER A 81 -10.91 8.73 -5.62
N GLY A 82 -11.05 8.11 -6.79
CA GLY A 82 -12.14 7.18 -7.07
C GLY A 82 -13.53 7.78 -6.91
N VAL A 83 -14.54 6.90 -6.89
CA VAL A 83 -15.95 7.23 -6.68
C VAL A 83 -16.28 7.34 -5.19
N PHE A 84 -15.65 6.50 -4.35
CA PHE A 84 -15.91 6.44 -2.91
C PHE A 84 -14.88 7.20 -2.05
N GLY A 85 -13.92 7.88 -2.66
CA GLY A 85 -12.81 8.53 -1.96
C GLY A 85 -11.63 7.57 -1.80
N GLY A 86 -10.41 8.10 -1.60
CA GLY A 86 -9.18 7.31 -1.42
C GLY A 86 -8.90 6.89 0.02
N GLY A 87 -9.61 7.49 0.99
CA GLY A 87 -9.42 7.19 2.40
C GLY A 87 -8.10 7.69 2.99
N LEU A 88 -7.33 8.50 2.26
CA LEU A 88 -6.00 8.95 2.66
C LEU A 88 -6.00 10.38 3.19
N ALA A 89 -5.26 10.59 4.27
CA ALA A 89 -4.97 11.93 4.79
C ALA A 89 -3.52 12.04 5.26
N ILE A 90 -2.96 13.25 5.14
CA ILE A 90 -1.66 13.60 5.70
C ILE A 90 -1.84 14.83 6.59
N LEU A 91 -1.35 14.76 7.83
CA LEU A 91 -1.26 15.88 8.76
C LEU A 91 0.21 16.18 9.04
N SER A 92 0.57 17.45 9.17
CA SER A 92 1.93 17.89 9.39
C SER A 92 2.00 19.10 10.33
N LYS A 93 3.07 19.11 11.12
CA LYS A 93 3.53 20.25 11.90
C LYS A 93 4.01 21.40 11.01
N TRP A 94 4.55 21.08 9.84
CA TRP A 94 5.16 22.03 8.91
C TRP A 94 4.31 22.28 7.64
N PRO A 95 4.50 23.42 6.95
CA PRO A 95 3.77 23.73 5.74
C PRO A 95 3.88 22.66 4.65
N ILE A 96 2.72 22.28 4.10
CA ILE A 96 2.63 21.49 2.86
C ILE A 96 2.70 22.49 1.69
N GLU A 97 3.83 22.54 0.98
CA GLU A 97 4.05 23.42 -0.18
C GLU A 97 3.29 22.91 -1.40
N GLU A 98 3.35 21.60 -1.63
CA GLU A 98 2.71 20.94 -2.77
C GLU A 98 2.05 19.64 -2.32
N SER A 99 0.97 19.28 -2.99
CA SER A 99 0.26 18.03 -2.72
C SER A 99 -0.41 17.51 -3.98
N SER A 100 -0.33 16.20 -4.19
CA SER A 100 -0.95 15.50 -5.31
C SER A 100 -1.48 14.14 -4.86
N MET A 101 -2.52 13.66 -5.54
CA MET A 101 -3.00 12.29 -5.38
C MET A 101 -2.64 11.51 -6.65
N PHE A 102 -1.69 10.59 -6.54
CA PHE A 102 -1.31 9.71 -7.64
C PHE A 102 -2.21 8.47 -7.62
N ALA A 103 -3.09 8.34 -8.60
CA ALA A 103 -3.94 7.15 -8.74
C ALA A 103 -3.12 6.00 -9.35
N TYR A 104 -3.19 4.80 -8.77
CA TYR A 104 -2.51 3.66 -9.37
C TYR A 104 -3.16 3.28 -10.72
N PRO A 105 -2.35 3.01 -11.76
CA PRO A 105 -2.88 2.59 -13.07
C PRO A 105 -3.64 1.25 -13.01
N LEU A 106 -3.19 0.33 -12.15
CA LEU A 106 -3.83 -0.97 -11.91
C LEU A 106 -4.43 -0.98 -10.50
N ASN A 107 -5.76 -1.04 -10.42
CA ASN A 107 -6.52 -0.71 -9.21
C ASN A 107 -7.70 -1.63 -8.92
N GLY A 108 -7.60 -2.88 -9.35
CA GLY A 108 -8.64 -3.89 -9.25
C GLY A 108 -9.67 -3.80 -10.38
N ARG A 109 -10.85 -4.39 -10.16
CA ARG A 109 -11.84 -4.67 -11.23
C ARG A 109 -13.21 -4.09 -10.89
N PRO A 110 -13.94 -3.48 -11.84
CA PRO A 110 -15.29 -2.98 -11.61
C PRO A 110 -16.27 -4.10 -11.27
N THR A 111 -16.08 -5.31 -11.81
CA THR A 111 -16.95 -6.45 -11.51
C THR A 111 -16.79 -6.99 -10.08
N ALA A 112 -15.70 -6.64 -9.38
CA ALA A 112 -15.44 -7.05 -8.01
C ALA A 112 -16.08 -6.06 -7.01
N PHE A 113 -17.38 -5.78 -7.18
CA PHE A 113 -18.10 -4.79 -6.40
C PHE A 113 -18.15 -5.09 -4.89
N PHE A 114 -18.01 -6.36 -4.51
CA PHE A 114 -17.94 -6.80 -3.11
C PHE A 114 -16.55 -6.61 -2.47
N ARG A 115 -15.51 -6.32 -3.25
CA ARG A 115 -14.15 -6.01 -2.75
C ARG A 115 -13.91 -4.51 -2.61
N GLY A 116 -14.38 -3.74 -3.58
CA GLY A 116 -14.48 -2.27 -3.47
C GLY A 116 -13.24 -1.47 -3.89
N ASP A 117 -12.05 -2.07 -4.00
CA ASP A 117 -10.77 -1.38 -4.32
C ASP A 117 -10.83 -0.51 -5.58
N TRP A 118 -11.51 -1.01 -6.61
CA TRP A 118 -11.69 -0.28 -7.87
C TRP A 118 -12.47 1.02 -7.69
N TYR A 119 -13.49 1.02 -6.83
CA TYR A 119 -14.36 2.17 -6.61
C TYR A 119 -13.75 3.21 -5.68
N VAL A 120 -12.88 2.81 -4.77
CA VAL A 120 -12.16 3.75 -3.89
C VAL A 120 -10.99 4.42 -4.61
N GLY A 121 -10.49 3.83 -5.70
CA GLY A 121 -9.40 4.41 -6.49
C GLY A 121 -8.13 4.55 -5.66
N LYS A 122 -7.54 3.42 -5.25
CA LYS A 122 -6.31 3.36 -4.46
C LYS A 122 -5.17 4.13 -5.14
N GLY A 123 -4.24 4.63 -4.35
CA GLY A 123 -3.17 5.48 -4.84
C GLY A 123 -2.20 5.92 -3.77
N VAL A 124 -1.40 6.94 -4.10
CA VAL A 124 -0.41 7.55 -3.21
C VAL A 124 -0.78 9.02 -2.99
N ALA A 125 -1.13 9.33 -1.75
CA ALA A 125 -1.23 10.71 -1.28
C ALA A 125 0.19 11.27 -1.09
N CYS A 126 0.55 12.27 -1.90
CA CYS A 126 1.87 12.88 -1.91
C CYS A 126 1.80 14.28 -1.28
N ALA A 127 2.70 14.58 -0.34
CA ALA A 127 2.86 15.89 0.25
C ALA A 127 4.34 16.29 0.28
N ARG A 128 4.65 17.47 -0.27
CA ARG A 128 5.97 18.09 -0.15
C ARG A 128 5.95 19.08 1.02
N ILE A 129 6.69 18.77 2.07
CA ILE A 129 6.65 19.44 3.38
C ILE A 129 7.95 20.21 3.60
N ARG A 130 7.83 21.52 3.84
CA ARG A 130 8.97 22.41 4.09
C ARG A 130 9.27 22.49 5.58
N MET A 131 10.36 21.87 6.00
CA MET A 131 10.74 21.78 7.41
C MET A 131 11.73 22.86 7.87
N GLY A 132 12.34 23.59 6.92
CA GLY A 132 13.25 24.70 7.20
C GLY A 132 13.62 25.47 5.93
N PRO A 133 14.48 26.49 6.01
CA PRO A 133 14.67 27.45 4.92
C PRO A 133 15.52 26.93 3.74
N ARG A 134 16.28 25.85 3.91
CA ARG A 134 17.22 25.36 2.88
C ARG A 134 16.54 24.42 1.89
N THR A 135 17.20 24.20 0.76
CA THR A 135 16.74 23.30 -0.32
C THR A 135 16.57 21.86 0.16
N GLU A 136 17.45 21.40 1.05
CA GLU A 136 17.49 20.06 1.63
C GLU A 136 16.56 19.90 2.85
N ASP A 137 16.00 20.97 3.39
CA ASP A 137 15.08 20.92 4.54
C ASP A 137 13.63 20.65 4.07
N VAL A 138 13.49 19.66 3.19
CA VAL A 138 12.22 19.23 2.58
C VAL A 138 12.03 17.73 2.80
N ALA A 139 10.85 17.36 3.28
CA ALA A 139 10.40 15.97 3.31
C ALA A 139 9.28 15.78 2.29
N GLU A 140 9.37 14.72 1.48
CA GLU A 140 8.26 14.25 0.67
C GLU A 140 7.64 13.02 1.33
N VAL A 141 6.38 13.16 1.72
CA VAL A 141 5.61 12.13 2.41
C VAL A 141 4.65 11.48 1.44
N PHE A 142 4.72 10.16 1.35
CA PHE A 142 3.93 9.29 0.50
C PHE A 142 3.07 8.39 1.38
N CYS A 143 1.81 8.77 1.58
CA CYS A 143 0.84 7.95 2.30
C CYS A 143 0.09 7.05 1.30
N THR A 144 0.03 5.74 1.53
CA THR A 144 -0.68 4.82 0.64
C THR A 144 -1.50 3.76 1.38
N HIS A 145 -2.41 3.14 0.64
CA HIS A 145 -3.10 1.92 1.03
C HIS A 145 -3.09 0.98 -0.19
N LEU A 146 -2.17 0.02 -0.24
CA LEU A 146 -2.04 -0.90 -1.38
C LEU A 146 -3.22 -1.87 -1.46
N HIS A 147 -3.43 -2.50 -2.62
CA HIS A 147 -4.50 -3.47 -2.85
C HIS A 147 -4.44 -4.60 -1.82
N ALA A 148 -5.57 -4.96 -1.21
CA ALA A 148 -5.58 -6.00 -0.19
C ALA A 148 -5.42 -7.40 -0.82
N PRO A 149 -4.75 -8.35 -0.13
CA PRO A 149 -4.63 -9.74 -0.58
C PRO A 149 -5.92 -10.52 -0.28
N TYR A 150 -6.90 -10.43 -1.17
CA TYR A 150 -8.20 -11.10 -1.01
C TYR A 150 -8.16 -12.61 -1.27
N GLU A 151 -7.16 -13.09 -2.02
CA GLU A 151 -7.05 -14.46 -2.46
C GLU A 151 -5.75 -15.05 -1.92
N ARG A 152 -5.81 -16.33 -1.52
CA ARG A 152 -4.60 -17.09 -1.19
C ARG A 152 -4.01 -17.66 -2.47
N GLU A 153 -2.70 -17.74 -2.48
CA GLU A 153 -1.96 -18.32 -3.59
C GLU A 153 -2.17 -19.82 -3.75
N PRO A 154 -1.97 -20.36 -4.98
CA PRO A 154 -1.44 -19.70 -6.19
C PRO A 154 -2.48 -18.92 -7.02
N HIS A 155 -3.70 -18.73 -6.51
CA HIS A 155 -4.81 -18.18 -7.30
C HIS A 155 -5.02 -16.67 -7.14
N ASP A 156 -4.02 -15.92 -6.68
CA ASP A 156 -4.16 -14.49 -6.43
C ASP A 156 -4.15 -13.68 -7.73
N SER A 157 -5.36 -13.31 -8.16
CA SER A 157 -5.56 -12.52 -9.36
C SER A 157 -5.12 -11.06 -9.27
N TYR A 158 -4.73 -10.58 -8.08
CA TYR A 158 -4.36 -9.19 -7.80
C TYR A 158 -2.87 -9.02 -7.52
N LEU A 159 -2.08 -10.09 -7.62
CA LEU A 159 -0.63 -10.01 -7.45
C LEU A 159 0.02 -9.05 -8.45
N CYS A 160 -0.41 -9.07 -9.72
CA CYS A 160 0.06 -8.12 -10.74
C CYS A 160 -0.30 -6.68 -10.38
N HIS A 161 -1.45 -6.45 -9.73
CA HIS A 161 -1.87 -5.13 -9.28
C HIS A 161 -0.96 -4.64 -8.16
N ARG A 162 -0.79 -5.43 -7.09
CA ARG A 162 0.09 -5.07 -5.96
C ARG A 162 1.54 -4.83 -6.41
N THR A 163 2.03 -5.66 -7.33
CA THR A 163 3.37 -5.52 -7.94
C THR A 163 3.52 -4.18 -8.66
N ALA A 164 2.56 -3.80 -9.51
CA ALA A 164 2.58 -2.51 -10.19
C ALA A 164 2.45 -1.33 -9.20
N GLN A 165 1.62 -1.47 -8.16
CA GLN A 165 1.46 -0.41 -7.16
C GLN A 165 2.74 -0.18 -6.34
N ALA A 166 3.39 -1.27 -5.91
CA ALA A 166 4.68 -1.24 -5.22
C ALA A 166 5.78 -0.63 -6.11
N TRP A 167 5.77 -0.93 -7.42
CA TRP A 167 6.65 -0.29 -8.40
C TRP A 167 6.43 1.22 -8.49
N GLU A 168 5.17 1.66 -8.60
CA GLU A 168 4.84 3.09 -8.71
C GLU A 168 5.27 3.89 -7.48
N ILE A 169 4.98 3.42 -6.26
CA ILE A 169 5.39 4.14 -5.05
C ILE A 169 6.92 4.14 -4.88
N ALA A 170 7.60 3.06 -5.27
CA ALA A 170 9.07 3.03 -5.27
C ALA A 170 9.66 4.08 -6.22
N LYS A 171 9.10 4.27 -7.43
CA LYS A 171 9.50 5.35 -8.35
C LYS A 171 9.28 6.73 -7.73
N LEU A 172 8.16 6.97 -7.05
CA LEU A 172 7.87 8.25 -6.41
C LEU A 172 8.87 8.58 -5.29
N MET A 173 9.14 7.62 -4.41
CA MET A 173 10.14 7.77 -3.34
C MET A 173 11.55 7.97 -3.90
N ARG A 174 11.93 7.20 -4.93
CA ARG A 174 13.23 7.36 -5.60
C ARG A 174 13.38 8.76 -6.20
N ARG A 175 12.36 9.26 -6.91
CA ARG A 175 12.39 10.62 -7.48
C ARG A 175 12.52 11.71 -6.42
N ALA A 176 11.92 11.53 -5.25
CA ALA A 176 12.12 12.46 -4.13
C ALA A 176 13.56 12.45 -3.62
N ALA A 177 14.14 11.25 -3.46
CA ALA A 177 15.54 11.10 -3.06
C ALA A 177 16.52 11.66 -4.11
N GLU A 178 16.26 11.46 -5.41
CA GLU A 178 17.05 12.05 -6.52
C GLU A 178 17.07 13.59 -6.48
N ARG A 179 16.06 14.22 -5.87
CA ARG A 179 16.01 15.67 -5.63
C ARG A 179 16.72 16.11 -4.33
N GLY A 180 17.26 15.17 -3.55
CA GLY A 180 17.85 15.44 -2.24
C GLY A 180 16.83 15.71 -1.14
N HIS A 181 15.54 15.36 -1.34
CA HIS A 181 14.53 15.46 -0.30
C HIS A 181 14.51 14.21 0.58
N LEU A 182 14.10 14.36 1.84
CA LEU A 182 13.82 13.22 2.72
C LEU A 182 12.56 12.49 2.22
N ALA A 183 12.71 11.30 1.66
CA ALA A 183 11.59 10.46 1.26
C ALA A 183 11.02 9.69 2.46
N ILE A 184 9.73 9.83 2.72
CA ILE A 184 9.00 9.10 3.77
C ILE A 184 7.82 8.38 3.12
N GLY A 185 7.92 7.07 2.96
CA GLY A 185 6.78 6.23 2.59
C GLY A 185 6.08 5.72 3.83
N LEU A 186 4.76 5.83 3.94
CA LEU A 186 4.03 5.31 5.09
C LEU A 186 2.62 4.84 4.72
N GLY A 187 2.07 3.94 5.52
CA GLY A 187 0.69 3.49 5.36
C GLY A 187 0.50 2.00 5.48
N ASP A 188 -0.65 1.55 5.02
CA ASP A 188 -1.02 0.14 4.96
C ASP A 188 -0.59 -0.43 3.60
N PHE A 189 0.53 -1.13 3.59
CA PHE A 189 1.06 -1.68 2.35
C PHE A 189 0.46 -3.04 2.01
N ASN A 190 -0.43 -3.60 2.85
CA ASN A 190 -1.07 -4.89 2.60
C ASN A 190 -0.09 -6.00 2.20
N MET A 191 1.13 -5.94 2.74
CA MET A 191 2.23 -6.83 2.42
C MET A 191 2.94 -7.28 3.70
N VAL A 192 3.60 -8.42 3.64
CA VAL A 192 4.39 -8.95 4.77
C VAL A 192 5.89 -8.67 4.57
N PRO A 193 6.70 -8.67 5.64
CA PRO A 193 8.12 -8.38 5.54
C PRO A 193 8.82 -9.37 4.61
N MET A 194 9.76 -8.88 3.79
CA MET A 194 10.49 -9.68 2.80
C MET A 194 9.63 -10.33 1.70
N SER A 195 8.33 -10.00 1.59
CA SER A 195 7.55 -10.29 0.38
C SER A 195 8.11 -9.53 -0.83
N PHE A 196 7.73 -9.94 -2.03
CA PHE A 196 8.25 -9.39 -3.27
C PHE A 196 7.96 -7.89 -3.36
N ALA A 197 6.75 -7.45 -2.98
CA ALA A 197 6.42 -6.02 -2.94
C ALA A 197 7.33 -5.23 -1.98
N HIS A 198 7.64 -5.79 -0.81
CA HIS A 198 8.55 -5.18 0.17
C HIS A 198 9.99 -5.12 -0.37
N ARG A 199 10.47 -6.21 -0.98
CA ARG A 199 11.80 -6.27 -1.61
C ARG A 199 11.90 -5.34 -2.82
N LEU A 200 10.87 -5.27 -3.65
CA LEU A 200 10.76 -4.36 -4.79
C LEU A 200 10.91 -2.90 -4.34
N ILE A 201 10.17 -2.50 -3.28
CA ILE A 201 10.24 -1.15 -2.72
C ILE A 201 11.65 -0.85 -2.20
N THR A 202 12.20 -1.72 -1.36
CA THR A 202 13.51 -1.50 -0.73
C THR A 202 14.70 -1.65 -1.70
N ALA A 203 14.49 -2.27 -2.87
CA ALA A 203 15.48 -2.38 -3.93
C ALA A 203 15.44 -1.19 -4.91
N HIS A 204 14.24 -0.71 -5.26
CA HIS A 204 14.04 0.36 -6.24
C HIS A 204 13.97 1.76 -5.66
N ALA A 205 13.73 1.92 -4.36
CA ALA A 205 13.79 3.20 -3.66
C ALA A 205 14.93 3.17 -2.64
N PRO A 206 15.70 4.27 -2.50
CA PRO A 206 16.77 4.39 -1.52
C PRO A 206 16.18 4.69 -0.13
N VAL A 207 15.39 3.73 0.38
CA VAL A 207 14.67 3.81 1.66
C VAL A 207 14.89 2.55 2.48
N LYS A 208 14.87 2.69 3.81
CA LYS A 208 14.92 1.59 4.75
C LYS A 208 13.54 1.40 5.40
N ASP A 209 13.11 0.15 5.55
CA ASP A 209 12.00 -0.21 6.44
C ASP A 209 12.45 0.04 7.89
N VAL A 210 11.82 0.99 8.58
CA VAL A 210 12.24 1.38 9.94
C VAL A 210 12.17 0.23 10.93
N TRP A 211 11.21 -0.69 10.77
CA TRP A 211 11.02 -1.79 11.71
C TRP A 211 12.06 -2.88 11.47
N SER A 212 12.22 -3.31 10.22
CA SER A 212 13.24 -4.30 9.86
C SER A 212 14.66 -3.81 10.13
N TYR A 213 14.89 -2.49 10.07
CA TYR A 213 16.18 -1.90 10.41
C TYR A 213 16.52 -2.05 11.90
N LEU A 214 15.54 -1.88 12.80
CA LEU A 214 15.73 -2.00 14.24
C LEU A 214 15.60 -3.46 14.73
N HIS A 215 14.75 -4.26 14.09
CA HIS A 215 14.49 -5.66 14.41
C HIS A 215 14.73 -6.55 13.18
N PRO A 216 15.99 -6.80 12.78
CA PRO A 216 16.32 -7.59 11.60
C PRO A 216 15.75 -9.01 11.61
N ASP A 217 15.54 -9.56 12.81
CA ASP A 217 15.01 -10.92 13.02
C ASP A 217 13.49 -10.98 13.20
N SER A 218 12.77 -9.86 13.04
CA SER A 218 11.30 -9.79 13.11
C SER A 218 10.60 -10.81 12.19
N SER A 219 9.36 -11.16 12.50
CA SER A 219 8.58 -12.12 11.71
C SER A 219 8.37 -11.68 10.26
N LEU A 220 8.43 -12.64 9.34
CA LEU A 220 8.17 -12.52 7.91
C LEU A 220 6.68 -12.68 7.56
N GLY A 221 5.84 -12.98 8.55
CA GLY A 221 4.41 -13.23 8.41
C GLY A 221 3.79 -13.63 9.74
N SER A 222 2.55 -14.10 9.72
CA SER A 222 1.94 -14.75 10.89
C SER A 222 2.65 -16.09 11.18
N ALA A 223 2.59 -16.62 12.41
CA ALA A 223 3.28 -17.88 12.75
C ALA A 223 2.82 -19.08 11.88
N ASP A 224 1.57 -19.03 11.39
CA ASP A 224 1.00 -20.05 10.49
C ASP A 224 1.44 -19.91 9.03
N SER A 225 2.22 -18.88 8.69
CA SER A 225 2.70 -18.63 7.34
C SER A 225 3.82 -19.60 6.96
N GLU A 226 3.96 -19.92 5.67
CA GLU A 226 4.96 -20.89 5.22
C GLU A 226 6.38 -20.37 5.48
N ALA A 227 6.59 -19.05 5.50
CA ALA A 227 7.85 -18.42 5.88
C ALA A 227 8.24 -18.69 7.32
N GLU A 228 7.34 -18.41 8.25
CA GLU A 228 7.65 -18.61 9.67
C GLU A 228 7.79 -20.09 10.01
N LYS A 229 6.98 -20.97 9.39
CA LYS A 229 7.16 -22.42 9.52
C LYS A 229 8.54 -22.88 9.05
N LYS A 230 9.04 -22.39 7.90
CA LYS A 230 10.39 -22.74 7.42
C LYS A 230 11.51 -22.19 8.29
N ARG A 231 11.31 -21.05 8.94
CA ARG A 231 12.26 -20.51 9.93
C ARG A 231 12.31 -21.36 11.21
N GLY A 232 11.30 -22.21 11.45
CA GLY A 232 11.24 -23.07 12.63
C GLY A 232 11.17 -22.29 13.95
N LYS A 233 10.72 -21.04 13.92
CA LYS A 233 10.58 -20.21 15.11
C LYS A 233 9.36 -20.65 15.93
N PRO A 234 9.41 -20.54 17.27
CA PRO A 234 8.24 -20.81 18.10
C PRO A 234 7.12 -19.80 17.82
N VAL A 235 5.87 -20.19 18.10
CA VAL A 235 4.74 -19.27 18.03
C VAL A 235 5.00 -18.11 19.02
N PRO A 236 5.03 -16.85 18.55
CA PRO A 236 5.32 -15.71 19.39
C PRO A 236 4.18 -15.46 20.38
N SER A 237 4.49 -14.86 21.53
CA SER A 237 3.47 -14.35 22.43
C SER A 237 2.88 -13.03 21.90
N ALA A 238 1.72 -12.63 22.45
CA ALA A 238 1.10 -11.36 22.12
C ALA A 238 2.06 -10.17 22.34
N ASP A 239 2.79 -10.14 23.45
CA ASP A 239 3.76 -9.07 23.74
C ASP A 239 4.95 -9.10 22.77
N PHE A 240 5.49 -10.28 22.49
CA PHE A 240 6.60 -10.43 21.53
C PHE A 240 6.21 -9.95 20.14
N ASN A 241 4.97 -10.21 19.72
CA ASN A 241 4.45 -9.72 18.45
C ASN A 241 4.40 -8.19 18.37
N ILE A 242 4.04 -7.54 19.48
CA ILE A 242 3.99 -6.08 19.56
C ILE A 242 5.40 -5.46 19.61
N THR A 243 6.29 -5.99 20.44
CA THR A 243 7.59 -5.35 20.72
C THR A 243 8.66 -5.71 19.70
N GLU A 244 8.73 -6.96 19.25
CA GLU A 244 9.80 -7.44 18.35
C GLU A 244 9.33 -7.53 16.90
N ASN A 245 8.15 -8.10 16.66
CA ASN A 245 7.68 -8.33 15.29
C ASN A 245 6.99 -7.12 14.65
N GLY A 246 6.52 -6.15 15.45
CA GLY A 246 5.78 -4.99 14.97
C GLY A 246 4.41 -5.34 14.41
N ALA A 247 3.78 -6.37 14.94
CA ALA A 247 2.46 -6.81 14.52
C ALA A 247 1.39 -5.80 14.95
N ALA A 248 0.92 -4.97 14.02
CA ALA A 248 -0.11 -3.98 14.27
C ALA A 248 -1.54 -4.49 14.00
N SER A 249 -1.70 -5.64 13.35
CA SER A 249 -3.01 -6.20 13.01
C SER A 249 -3.13 -7.67 13.42
N ASP A 250 -4.38 -8.15 13.46
CA ASP A 250 -4.76 -9.55 13.67
C ASP A 250 -4.39 -10.19 15.03
N GLY A 251 -3.67 -9.49 15.89
CA GLY A 251 -3.30 -9.93 17.24
C GLY A 251 -4.43 -9.81 18.28
N PRO A 252 -4.27 -10.45 19.45
CA PRO A 252 -5.30 -10.55 20.48
C PRO A 252 -5.54 -9.26 21.27
N TYR A 253 -4.60 -8.30 21.23
CA TYR A 253 -4.84 -6.98 21.80
C TYR A 253 -5.95 -6.22 21.06
N ASN A 254 -6.22 -6.57 19.80
CA ASN A 254 -7.23 -5.91 19.00
C ASN A 254 -8.62 -6.51 19.23
N THR A 255 -9.53 -5.73 19.83
CA THR A 255 -10.88 -6.20 20.18
C THR A 255 -11.72 -6.59 18.96
N TRP A 256 -11.39 -6.08 17.77
CA TRP A 256 -12.10 -6.42 16.52
C TRP A 256 -11.74 -7.82 16.00
N ARG A 257 -10.68 -8.43 16.55
CA ARG A 257 -10.20 -9.77 16.20
C ARG A 257 -10.56 -10.81 17.26
N TRP A 258 -11.23 -10.40 18.33
CA TRP A 258 -11.74 -11.30 19.34
C TRP A 258 -12.85 -12.21 18.80
N PRO A 259 -12.99 -13.44 19.34
CA PRO A 259 -14.16 -14.27 19.12
C PRO A 259 -15.47 -13.51 19.39
N GLU A 260 -16.52 -13.81 18.63
CA GLU A 260 -17.81 -13.13 18.74
C GLU A 260 -18.40 -13.19 20.17
N SER A 261 -18.15 -14.27 20.90
CA SER A 261 -18.55 -14.42 22.31
C SER A 261 -17.89 -13.40 23.24
N GLN A 262 -16.60 -13.12 23.03
CA GLN A 262 -15.85 -12.11 23.79
C GLN A 262 -16.28 -10.70 23.39
N GLN A 263 -16.49 -10.42 22.10
CA GLN A 263 -17.04 -9.14 21.66
C GLN A 263 -18.42 -8.86 22.27
N LYS A 264 -19.30 -9.88 22.33
CA LYS A 264 -20.62 -9.76 22.98
C LYS A 264 -20.52 -9.46 24.47
N ARG A 265 -19.54 -10.02 25.18
CA ARG A 265 -19.25 -9.73 26.60
C ARG A 265 -18.73 -8.31 26.78
N LEU A 266 -17.81 -7.88 25.93
CA LEU A 266 -17.30 -6.50 25.90
C LEU A 266 -18.43 -5.48 25.71
N PHE A 267 -19.35 -5.72 24.78
CA PHE A 267 -20.52 -4.85 24.56
C PHE A 267 -21.54 -4.87 25.70
N LYS A 268 -21.45 -5.83 26.63
CA LYS A 268 -22.22 -5.85 27.89
C LYS A 268 -21.50 -5.12 29.03
N GLY A 269 -20.32 -4.54 28.77
CA GLY A 269 -19.53 -3.82 29.76
C GLY A 269 -18.52 -4.69 30.51
N GLU A 270 -18.32 -5.94 30.11
CA GLU A 270 -17.32 -6.82 30.72
C GLU A 270 -15.95 -6.60 30.06
N ASP A 271 -15.02 -6.03 30.81
CA ASP A 271 -13.63 -5.88 30.37
C ASP A 271 -12.87 -7.21 30.51
N ILE A 272 -12.21 -7.62 29.44
CA ILE A 272 -11.40 -8.84 29.37
C ILE A 272 -9.94 -8.42 29.21
N PRO A 273 -9.09 -8.63 30.24
CA PRO A 273 -7.65 -8.40 30.10
C PRO A 273 -7.06 -9.42 29.14
N VAL A 274 -6.12 -8.98 28.32
CA VAL A 274 -5.35 -9.85 27.41
C VAL A 274 -4.06 -10.23 28.14
N ASP A 275 -3.77 -11.52 28.23
CA ASP A 275 -2.50 -12.01 28.75
C ASP A 275 -1.42 -11.85 27.68
N GLY A 276 -0.44 -10.99 27.93
CA GLY A 276 0.66 -10.72 27.01
C GLY A 276 1.54 -11.94 26.69
N ASN A 277 1.53 -12.97 27.55
CA ASN A 277 2.26 -14.21 27.35
C ASN A 277 1.49 -15.25 26.54
N GLN A 278 0.20 -15.01 26.24
CA GLN A 278 -0.59 -15.97 25.49
C GLN A 278 -0.06 -16.08 24.05
N PRO A 279 -0.12 -17.27 23.41
CA PRO A 279 0.30 -17.44 22.03
C PRO A 279 -0.51 -16.56 21.07
N ASP A 280 0.17 -15.86 20.18
CA ASP A 280 -0.43 -15.09 19.09
C ASP A 280 0.08 -15.57 17.73
N PRO A 281 -0.55 -16.62 17.17
CA PRO A 281 -0.15 -17.15 15.87
C PRO A 281 -0.58 -16.25 14.70
N LYS A 282 -1.46 -15.25 14.92
CA LYS A 282 -2.13 -14.51 13.86
C LYS A 282 -1.60 -13.10 13.64
N GLY A 283 -0.91 -12.51 14.62
CA GLY A 283 -0.33 -11.17 14.51
C GLY A 283 0.44 -10.95 13.20
N ARG A 284 0.18 -9.81 12.53
CA ARG A 284 0.79 -9.45 11.26
C ARG A 284 1.26 -7.99 11.23
N ARG A 285 2.34 -7.76 10.48
CA ARG A 285 2.82 -6.42 10.13
C ARG A 285 2.44 -6.09 8.69
N LEU A 286 1.42 -5.26 8.54
CA LEU A 286 0.90 -4.78 7.24
C LEU A 286 1.17 -3.28 7.03
N ASP A 287 1.30 -2.55 8.14
CA ASP A 287 1.59 -1.12 8.16
C ASP A 287 3.09 -0.87 8.25
N TYR A 288 3.60 0.05 7.43
CA TYR A 288 5.04 0.34 7.33
C TYR A 288 5.31 1.84 7.36
N ILE A 289 6.51 2.17 7.82
CA ILE A 289 7.17 3.45 7.56
C ILE A 289 8.51 3.12 6.89
N PHE A 290 8.73 3.68 5.71
CA PHE A 290 9.97 3.64 4.95
C PHE A 290 10.60 5.03 4.99
N VAL A 291 11.90 5.09 5.29
CA VAL A 291 12.63 6.37 5.38
C VAL A 291 13.89 6.32 4.55
N GLY A 292 14.08 7.33 3.70
CA GLY A 292 15.35 7.60 3.03
C GLY A 292 16.34 8.27 3.98
N ASP A 293 17.63 8.01 3.79
CA ASP A 293 18.69 8.61 4.60
C ASP A 293 19.04 10.05 4.17
N GLY A 294 18.29 10.63 3.21
CA GLY A 294 18.53 11.97 2.67
C GLY A 294 19.76 12.08 1.76
N GLY A 295 20.47 10.98 1.49
CA GLY A 295 21.65 10.95 0.63
C GLY A 295 21.40 10.21 -0.68
N TYR A 296 21.51 10.89 -1.82
CA TYR A 296 21.54 10.25 -3.14
C TYR A 296 22.85 10.60 -3.87
N PRO A 297 23.75 9.63 -4.16
CA PRO A 297 24.97 9.89 -4.93
C PRO A 297 24.67 10.26 -6.40
N PRO A 298 25.47 11.12 -7.09
CA PRO A 298 26.75 11.71 -6.69
C PRO A 298 26.67 13.21 -6.31
N SER A 299 25.48 13.79 -6.20
CA SER A 299 25.30 15.22 -5.96
C SER A 299 24.28 15.44 -4.85
N PHE A 300 24.68 16.22 -3.84
CA PHE A 300 23.99 16.65 -2.59
C PHE A 300 24.28 15.85 -1.30
N PRO A 301 25.41 16.06 -0.58
CA PRO A 301 25.50 15.78 0.87
C PRO A 301 25.05 17.02 1.69
N ALA A 302 24.44 16.95 2.89
CA ALA A 302 23.86 15.86 3.67
C ALA A 302 22.62 16.38 4.44
N PRO A 303 21.61 15.52 4.66
CA PRO A 303 21.26 15.18 6.05
C PRO A 303 21.07 13.66 6.21
N ARG A 304 21.95 13.00 6.97
CA ARG A 304 21.88 11.55 7.22
C ARG A 304 20.89 11.23 8.32
N TRP A 305 19.62 11.14 7.94
CA TRP A 305 18.58 10.69 8.83
C TRP A 305 18.82 9.23 9.21
N THR A 306 18.83 8.97 10.51
CA THR A 306 18.92 7.63 11.10
C THR A 306 17.63 7.30 11.81
N VAL A 307 17.25 6.02 11.77
CA VAL A 307 16.11 5.52 12.53
C VAL A 307 16.53 5.40 14.00
N GLU A 308 15.87 6.16 14.87
CA GLU A 308 16.14 6.19 16.31
C GLU A 308 15.31 5.15 17.06
N SER A 309 14.01 5.06 16.76
CA SER A 309 13.10 4.09 17.38
C SER A 309 11.88 3.81 16.50
N ALA A 310 11.25 2.66 16.71
CA ALA A 310 9.94 2.31 16.18
C ALA A 310 9.14 1.59 17.26
N LYS A 311 7.82 1.80 17.31
CA LYS A 311 6.92 1.10 18.23
C LYS A 311 5.52 0.97 17.64
N VAL A 312 4.80 -0.07 18.07
CA VAL A 312 3.35 -0.14 17.88
C VAL A 312 2.71 0.84 18.86
N ALA A 313 1.88 1.75 18.34
CA ALA A 313 1.25 2.83 19.07
C ALA A 313 -0.28 2.75 18.98
N MET A 314 -0.96 3.59 19.74
CA MET A 314 -2.43 3.66 19.77
C MET A 314 -3.14 2.33 20.14
N MET A 315 -2.52 1.54 21.02
CA MET A 315 -3.05 0.25 21.50
C MET A 315 -4.17 0.39 22.54
N GLN A 316 -4.33 1.58 23.12
CA GLN A 316 -5.39 1.84 24.09
C GLN A 316 -6.78 1.64 23.49
N ARG A 317 -7.71 1.24 24.34
CA ARG A 317 -9.14 1.13 23.99
C ARG A 317 -9.82 2.49 24.14
N HIS A 318 -10.92 2.65 23.42
CA HIS A 318 -11.79 3.82 23.57
C HIS A 318 -12.30 3.90 25.02
N PRO A 319 -12.18 5.04 25.71
CA PRO A 319 -12.36 5.13 27.16
C PRO A 319 -13.76 4.76 27.67
N THR A 320 -14.79 4.94 26.83
CA THR A 320 -16.18 4.59 27.19
C THR A 320 -16.72 3.36 26.48
N LEU A 321 -16.17 3.01 25.31
CA LEU A 321 -16.67 1.91 24.48
C LEU A 321 -15.87 0.63 24.69
N ASN A 322 -14.68 0.74 25.31
CA ASN A 322 -13.73 -0.33 25.59
C ASN A 322 -13.32 -1.17 24.35
N VAL A 323 -13.51 -0.63 23.14
CA VAL A 323 -13.05 -1.24 21.88
C VAL A 323 -11.74 -0.60 21.41
N SER A 324 -10.94 -1.34 20.66
CA SER A 324 -9.79 -0.80 19.92
C SER A 324 -10.22 0.32 18.97
N LEU A 325 -9.38 1.35 18.82
CA LEU A 325 -9.71 2.52 18.00
C LEU A 325 -9.76 2.23 16.51
N SER A 326 -9.09 1.18 16.06
CA SER A 326 -9.16 0.64 14.70
C SER A 326 -8.90 -0.88 14.75
N ASP A 327 -9.16 -1.59 13.65
CA ASP A 327 -8.74 -2.99 13.51
C ASP A 327 -7.24 -3.15 13.19
N HIS A 328 -6.53 -2.02 13.09
CA HIS A 328 -5.09 -1.88 13.13
C HIS A 328 -4.65 -1.04 14.34
N PHE A 329 -3.44 -1.26 14.82
CA PHE A 329 -2.72 -0.33 15.68
C PHE A 329 -1.84 0.59 14.84
N ALA A 330 -1.45 1.74 15.41
CA ALA A 330 -0.58 2.66 14.70
C ALA A 330 0.87 2.15 14.70
N ILE A 331 1.64 2.51 13.68
CA ILE A 331 3.10 2.40 13.73
C ILE A 331 3.65 3.81 13.92
N GLU A 332 4.48 3.99 14.95
CA GLU A 332 5.20 5.23 15.22
C GLU A 332 6.69 4.98 15.05
N ALA A 333 7.37 5.90 14.37
CA ALA A 333 8.81 5.88 14.22
C ALA A 333 9.38 7.26 14.52
N VAL A 334 10.58 7.27 15.09
CA VAL A 334 11.35 8.48 15.29
C VAL A 334 12.63 8.40 14.50
N ILE A 335 12.90 9.46 13.74
CA ILE A 335 14.14 9.61 12.99
C ILE A 335 14.87 10.84 13.48
N SER A 336 16.19 10.79 13.45
CA SER A 336 17.05 11.89 13.87
C SER A 336 18.19 12.10 12.89
N ARG A 337 18.76 13.30 12.88
CA ARG A 337 19.97 13.64 12.14
C ARG A 337 20.89 14.47 13.02
N ASP A 338 22.19 14.24 12.85
CA ASP A 338 23.22 15.05 13.48
C ASP A 338 23.56 16.25 12.58
N PRO A 339 23.27 17.49 13.01
CA PRO A 339 23.58 18.70 12.23
C PRO A 339 25.09 18.93 12.04
N ASP A 340 25.94 18.34 12.89
CA ASP A 340 27.40 18.56 12.91
C ASP A 340 28.19 17.41 12.28
N SER A 341 27.53 16.34 11.81
CA SER A 341 28.20 15.21 11.17
C SER A 341 28.72 15.58 9.77
N SER A 342 29.94 16.16 9.72
CA SER A 342 30.71 16.28 8.49
C SER A 342 31.04 14.88 7.97
N VAL A 343 30.61 14.61 6.74
CA VAL A 343 30.83 13.43 5.90
C VAL A 343 31.80 12.39 6.51
N ALA A 344 31.28 11.45 7.29
CA ALA A 344 31.94 10.15 7.37
C ALA A 344 31.86 9.51 5.98
N ALA A 345 32.95 8.93 5.50
CA ALA A 345 33.03 8.19 4.24
C ALA A 345 31.79 7.28 4.07
N PRO A 346 31.34 7.01 2.82
CA PRO A 346 30.26 6.04 2.62
C PRO A 346 30.60 4.80 3.44
N ALA A 347 29.69 4.41 4.34
CA ALA A 347 29.83 3.16 5.06
C ALA A 347 30.14 2.11 3.99
N GLY A 348 31.23 1.37 4.16
CA GLY A 348 31.57 0.26 3.26
C GLY A 348 30.33 -0.61 3.07
N PRO A 349 30.19 -1.30 1.92
CA PRO A 349 28.97 -2.02 1.58
C PRO A 349 28.46 -2.77 2.80
N GLU A 350 27.30 -2.37 3.34
CA GLU A 350 26.63 -3.09 4.41
C GLU A 350 26.55 -4.53 3.90
N LYS A 351 27.30 -5.45 4.55
CA LYS A 351 27.21 -6.87 4.25
C LYS A 351 25.82 -7.31 4.67
N ARG A 352 24.84 -7.17 3.77
CA ARG A 352 23.55 -7.83 3.90
C ARG A 352 23.85 -9.32 3.94
N GLY A 353 23.53 -9.96 5.06
CA GLY A 353 23.52 -11.41 5.14
C GLY A 353 22.61 -12.01 4.06
N PRO A 354 22.74 -13.31 3.75
CA PRO A 354 21.86 -13.97 2.78
C PRO A 354 20.40 -13.65 3.12
N GLN A 355 19.68 -13.07 2.16
CA GLN A 355 18.26 -12.78 2.34
C GLN A 355 17.53 -14.10 2.56
N ILE A 356 16.82 -14.20 3.68
CA ILE A 356 15.93 -15.33 3.92
C ILE A 356 14.81 -15.22 2.89
N LEU A 357 14.73 -16.18 1.97
CA LEU A 357 13.62 -16.31 1.03
C LEU A 357 12.34 -16.48 1.86
N ASN A 358 11.42 -15.52 1.73
CA ASN A 358 10.08 -15.64 2.28
C ASN A 358 9.31 -16.58 1.32
N PRO A 359 8.89 -17.79 1.70
CA PRO A 359 8.09 -18.70 0.86
C PRO A 359 6.63 -18.26 0.69
N ASP A 360 6.15 -17.36 1.54
CA ASP A 360 4.89 -16.63 1.31
C ASP A 360 5.12 -15.50 0.29
N ASP A 361 6.35 -15.37 -0.23
CA ASP A 361 6.68 -14.48 -1.32
C ASP A 361 6.23 -15.07 -2.65
N HIS A 362 4.94 -14.92 -2.92
CA HIS A 362 4.33 -14.65 -4.21
C HIS A 362 4.83 -15.36 -5.50
N GLY A 363 5.56 -16.46 -5.38
CA GLY A 363 6.26 -17.15 -6.46
C GLY A 363 7.58 -16.51 -6.93
N PHE A 364 8.13 -15.50 -6.23
CA PHE A 364 9.32 -14.78 -6.68
C PHE A 364 10.60 -15.21 -5.94
N THR A 365 11.56 -15.79 -6.66
CA THR A 365 12.89 -16.11 -6.14
C THR A 365 13.85 -14.98 -6.51
N ILE A 366 14.37 -14.25 -5.52
CA ILE A 366 15.40 -13.24 -5.76
C ILE A 366 16.68 -13.73 -5.09
N GLU A 367 17.71 -13.95 -5.89
CA GLU A 367 19.09 -13.99 -5.41
C GLU A 367 19.58 -12.54 -5.34
N ALA A 368 20.28 -12.12 -4.30
CA ALA A 368 20.86 -10.77 -4.28
C ALA A 368 22.08 -10.75 -5.21
N SER A 369 22.20 -9.74 -6.09
CA SER A 369 23.41 -9.55 -6.90
C SER A 369 24.64 -9.36 -6.00
N THR A 370 25.64 -10.23 -6.16
CA THR A 370 26.90 -10.24 -5.39
C THR A 370 27.91 -9.19 -5.85
N GLU A 371 27.66 -8.51 -6.97
CA GLU A 371 28.57 -7.53 -7.55
C GLU A 371 28.10 -6.09 -7.31
N THR A 372 28.73 -5.42 -6.35
CA THR A 372 28.65 -3.98 -6.15
C THR A 372 29.63 -3.28 -7.10
N HIS A 373 29.17 -2.91 -8.30
CA HIS A 373 29.97 -2.06 -9.20
C HIS A 373 29.96 -0.59 -8.72
N PRO A 374 31.12 0.04 -8.41
CA PRO A 374 31.18 1.34 -7.73
C PRO A 374 30.90 2.58 -8.61
N THR A 375 30.11 2.50 -9.68
CA THR A 375 29.94 3.65 -10.57
C THR A 375 28.54 3.75 -11.17
N ALA A 376 27.78 4.73 -10.69
CA ALA A 376 26.61 5.34 -11.33
C ALA A 376 25.36 4.48 -11.59
N ALA A 377 24.75 3.94 -10.53
CA ALA A 377 23.29 3.84 -10.34
C ALA A 377 23.03 3.18 -8.97
N PRO A 378 22.50 3.88 -7.95
CA PRO A 378 22.22 3.26 -6.66
C PRO A 378 20.87 2.54 -6.74
N SER A 379 20.90 1.29 -7.20
CA SER A 379 19.95 0.26 -6.81
C SER A 379 20.76 -0.97 -6.43
N THR A 380 20.44 -1.62 -5.33
CA THR A 380 20.61 -3.08 -5.29
C THR A 380 19.62 -3.61 -6.33
N ALA A 381 20.03 -3.58 -7.61
CA ALA A 381 19.19 -3.97 -8.71
C ALA A 381 18.65 -5.37 -8.42
N LEU A 382 17.33 -5.54 -8.55
CA LEU A 382 16.75 -6.88 -8.62
C LEU A 382 17.49 -7.66 -9.69
N THR A 383 17.60 -8.98 -9.52
CA THR A 383 18.29 -9.75 -10.54
C THR A 383 17.48 -9.81 -11.82
N THR A 384 18.16 -10.17 -12.90
CA THR A 384 17.53 -10.36 -14.21
C THR A 384 16.39 -11.38 -14.12
N GLU A 385 16.56 -12.44 -13.35
CA GLU A 385 15.58 -13.51 -13.15
C GLU A 385 14.31 -12.95 -12.50
N THR A 386 14.45 -12.07 -11.51
CA THR A 386 13.31 -11.40 -10.87
C THR A 386 12.52 -10.55 -11.87
N TYR A 387 13.20 -9.81 -12.74
CA TYR A 387 12.48 -9.07 -13.79
C TYR A 387 11.77 -10.00 -14.78
N ASP A 388 12.38 -11.14 -15.11
CA ASP A 388 11.77 -12.15 -15.97
C ASP A 388 10.52 -12.78 -15.33
N GLU A 389 10.54 -13.02 -14.01
CA GLU A 389 9.36 -13.46 -13.24
C GLU A 389 8.24 -12.39 -13.27
N ILE A 390 8.58 -11.10 -13.15
CA ILE A 390 7.57 -10.01 -13.19
C ILE A 390 6.94 -9.96 -14.59
N LEU A 391 7.75 -10.09 -15.63
CA LEU A 391 7.27 -10.09 -17.00
C LEU A 391 6.36 -11.29 -17.28
N ALA A 392 6.70 -12.48 -16.77
CA ALA A 392 5.85 -13.67 -16.87
C ALA A 392 4.50 -13.49 -16.14
N LEU A 393 4.50 -12.86 -14.97
CA LEU A 393 3.29 -12.49 -14.25
C LEU A 393 2.42 -11.53 -15.07
N ILE A 394 3.02 -10.49 -15.65
CA ILE A 394 2.32 -9.51 -16.49
C ILE A 394 1.72 -10.20 -17.72
N ASP A 395 2.48 -11.07 -18.39
CA ASP A 395 2.03 -11.76 -19.62
C ASP A 395 0.87 -12.71 -19.34
N THR A 396 0.96 -13.48 -18.25
CA THR A 396 -0.13 -14.35 -17.79
C THR A 396 -1.40 -13.54 -17.51
N TYR A 397 -1.26 -12.40 -16.85
CA TYR A 397 -2.40 -11.52 -16.56
C TYR A 397 -2.96 -10.86 -17.83
N MET A 398 -2.10 -10.42 -18.75
CA MET A 398 -2.50 -9.82 -20.03
C MET A 398 -3.29 -10.80 -20.90
N LEU A 399 -2.86 -12.07 -20.98
CA LEU A 399 -3.58 -13.10 -21.75
C LEU A 399 -5.00 -13.31 -21.22
N ARG A 400 -5.15 -13.35 -19.89
CA ARG A 400 -6.45 -13.43 -19.25
C ARG A 400 -7.33 -12.22 -19.58
N GLU A 401 -6.81 -11.00 -19.47
CA GLU A 401 -7.59 -9.79 -19.75
C GLU A 401 -7.98 -9.67 -21.23
N ARG A 402 -7.12 -10.08 -22.17
CA ARG A 402 -7.46 -10.18 -23.61
C ARG A 402 -8.62 -11.16 -23.84
N SER A 403 -8.56 -12.34 -23.23
CA SER A 403 -9.62 -13.35 -23.32
C SER A 403 -10.94 -12.85 -22.73
N GLN A 404 -10.89 -12.28 -21.53
CA GLN A 404 -12.07 -11.70 -20.87
C GLN A 404 -12.71 -10.57 -21.68
N ARG A 405 -11.89 -9.71 -22.30
CA ARG A 405 -12.37 -8.67 -23.20
C ARG A 405 -13.13 -9.25 -24.39
N CYS A 406 -12.58 -10.29 -25.03
CA CYS A 406 -13.23 -10.95 -26.16
C CYS A 406 -14.59 -11.54 -25.75
N TRP A 407 -14.64 -12.27 -24.64
CA TRP A 407 -15.87 -12.88 -24.16
C TRP A 407 -16.94 -11.86 -23.76
N ARG A 408 -16.56 -10.75 -23.12
CA ARG A 408 -17.52 -9.69 -22.74
C ARG A 408 -18.07 -8.94 -23.95
N LEU A 409 -17.22 -8.64 -24.94
CA LEU A 409 -17.69 -8.03 -26.18
C LEU A 409 -18.57 -8.99 -27.00
N ALA A 410 -18.23 -10.28 -27.02
CA ALA A 410 -19.07 -11.30 -27.63
C ALA A 410 -20.44 -11.39 -26.93
N HIS A 411 -20.46 -11.38 -25.59
CA HIS A 411 -21.70 -11.37 -24.82
C HIS A 411 -22.56 -10.14 -25.13
N PHE A 412 -21.97 -8.95 -25.24
CA PHE A 412 -22.69 -7.75 -25.67
C PHE A 412 -23.34 -7.96 -27.05
N VAL A 413 -22.59 -8.42 -28.05
CA VAL A 413 -23.12 -8.65 -29.41
C VAL A 413 -24.24 -9.70 -29.40
N ILE A 414 -24.05 -10.83 -28.71
CA ILE A 414 -25.07 -11.87 -28.55
C ILE A 414 -26.32 -11.31 -27.87
N SER A 415 -26.14 -10.48 -26.83
CA SER A 415 -27.26 -9.90 -26.10
C SER A 415 -28.15 -9.04 -27.01
N VAL A 416 -27.56 -8.28 -27.95
CA VAL A 416 -28.30 -7.48 -28.93
C VAL A 416 -29.18 -8.37 -29.81
N PHE A 417 -28.62 -9.47 -30.33
CA PHE A 417 -29.38 -10.40 -31.17
C PHE A 417 -30.49 -11.13 -30.41
N VAL A 418 -30.22 -11.56 -29.16
CA VAL A 418 -31.23 -12.18 -28.29
C VAL A 418 -32.37 -11.20 -28.02
N SER A 419 -32.06 -9.94 -27.70
CA SER A 419 -33.07 -8.93 -27.42
C SER A 419 -33.91 -8.58 -28.65
N ILE A 420 -33.31 -8.50 -29.84
CA ILE A 420 -34.04 -8.37 -31.11
C ILE A 420 -34.96 -9.58 -31.33
N GLY A 421 -34.45 -10.80 -31.12
CA GLY A 421 -35.24 -12.03 -31.23
C GLY A 421 -36.43 -12.07 -30.28
N CYS A 422 -36.24 -11.66 -29.02
CA CYS A 422 -37.33 -11.53 -28.05
C CYS A 422 -38.37 -10.50 -28.49
N PHE A 423 -37.94 -9.33 -29.00
CA PHE A 423 -38.89 -8.32 -29.49
C PHE A 423 -39.68 -8.82 -30.70
N VAL A 424 -39.04 -9.47 -31.67
CA VAL A 424 -39.75 -10.10 -32.79
C VAL A 424 -40.72 -11.17 -32.27
N GLY A 425 -40.31 -11.97 -31.28
CA GLY A 425 -41.15 -13.00 -30.67
C GLY A 425 -42.45 -12.47 -30.08
N VAL A 426 -42.46 -11.25 -29.53
CA VAL A 426 -43.67 -10.62 -28.96
C VAL A 426 -44.79 -10.47 -29.99
N TRP A 427 -44.48 -10.25 -31.27
CA TRP A 427 -45.51 -10.15 -32.33
C TRP A 427 -46.29 -11.46 -32.53
N TRP A 428 -45.76 -12.59 -32.07
CA TRP A 428 -46.35 -13.92 -32.26
C TRP A 428 -47.02 -14.47 -31.00
N THR A 429 -47.13 -13.67 -29.93
CA THR A 429 -47.70 -14.10 -28.63
C THR A 429 -49.13 -13.62 -28.40
N SER A 430 -49.91 -13.41 -29.46
CA SER A 430 -51.25 -12.81 -29.42
C SER A 430 -52.22 -13.48 -28.44
N ASP A 431 -52.07 -14.79 -28.23
CA ASP A 431 -53.03 -15.59 -27.47
C ASP A 431 -52.58 -15.84 -26.02
N VAL A 432 -51.35 -15.43 -25.66
CA VAL A 432 -50.72 -15.77 -24.38
C VAL A 432 -49.91 -14.60 -23.82
N ILE A 433 -50.60 -13.63 -23.22
CA ILE A 433 -50.04 -12.35 -22.74
C ILE A 433 -48.84 -12.53 -21.78
N TYR A 434 -48.85 -13.56 -20.93
CA TYR A 434 -47.74 -13.79 -19.99
C TYR A 434 -46.42 -14.12 -20.71
N VAL A 435 -46.47 -14.72 -21.91
CA VAL A 435 -45.27 -15.01 -22.72
C VAL A 435 -44.66 -13.73 -23.27
N ALA A 436 -45.48 -12.77 -23.71
CA ALA A 436 -45.02 -11.45 -24.12
C ALA A 436 -44.27 -10.74 -22.98
N PHE A 437 -44.83 -10.80 -21.75
CA PHE A 437 -44.18 -10.26 -20.57
C PHE A 437 -42.81 -10.91 -20.29
N ILE A 438 -42.74 -12.24 -20.33
CA ILE A 438 -41.49 -12.98 -20.12
C ILE A 438 -40.45 -12.59 -21.18
N LEU A 439 -40.83 -12.51 -22.46
CA LEU A 439 -39.91 -12.13 -23.54
C LEU A 439 -39.35 -10.72 -23.36
N VAL A 440 -40.20 -9.75 -22.98
CA VAL A 440 -39.76 -8.37 -22.69
C VAL A 440 -38.85 -8.33 -21.46
N LEU A 441 -39.19 -9.06 -20.40
CA LEU A 441 -38.39 -9.12 -19.18
C LEU A 441 -37.01 -9.73 -19.45
N VAL A 442 -36.96 -10.87 -20.13
CA VAL A 442 -35.70 -11.54 -20.52
C VAL A 442 -34.89 -10.63 -21.45
N SER A 443 -35.51 -10.02 -22.46
CA SER A 443 -34.85 -9.06 -23.36
C SER A 443 -34.20 -7.92 -22.59
N THR A 444 -34.93 -7.33 -21.64
CA THR A 444 -34.47 -6.17 -20.86
C THR A 444 -33.29 -6.54 -19.95
N LEU A 445 -33.40 -7.64 -19.21
CA LEU A 445 -32.34 -8.10 -18.30
C LEU A 445 -31.08 -8.52 -19.07
N ASN A 446 -31.24 -9.27 -20.16
CA ASN A 446 -30.17 -9.68 -21.05
C ASN A 446 -29.47 -8.48 -21.69
N PHE A 447 -30.23 -7.51 -22.23
CA PHE A 447 -29.65 -6.31 -22.83
C PHE A 447 -28.92 -5.46 -21.80
N GLY A 448 -29.48 -5.30 -20.60
CA GLY A 448 -28.83 -4.60 -19.50
C GLY A 448 -27.50 -5.24 -19.11
N ALA A 449 -27.46 -6.56 -18.96
CA ALA A 449 -26.22 -7.30 -18.70
C ALA A 449 -25.21 -7.16 -19.85
N GLY A 450 -25.68 -7.27 -21.09
CA GLY A 450 -24.85 -7.11 -22.27
C GLY A 450 -24.24 -5.72 -22.41
N ILE A 451 -25.00 -4.64 -22.17
CA ILE A 451 -24.47 -3.26 -22.18
C ILE A 451 -23.36 -3.11 -21.14
N LEU A 452 -23.58 -3.62 -19.92
CA LEU A 452 -22.57 -3.55 -18.85
C LEU A 452 -21.29 -4.28 -19.26
N ASP A 453 -21.39 -5.47 -19.84
CA ASP A 453 -20.24 -6.20 -20.36
C ASP A 453 -19.57 -5.51 -21.55
N GLY A 454 -20.35 -4.88 -22.43
CA GLY A 454 -19.84 -4.06 -23.52
C GLY A 454 -19.01 -2.87 -23.03
N LEU A 455 -19.49 -2.16 -21.99
CA LEU A 455 -18.77 -1.06 -21.36
C LEU A 455 -17.50 -1.55 -20.64
N ILE A 456 -17.58 -2.65 -19.90
CA ILE A 456 -16.43 -3.22 -19.18
C ILE A 456 -15.38 -3.73 -20.16
N GLY A 457 -15.77 -4.51 -21.17
CA GLY A 457 -14.86 -5.05 -22.18
C GLY A 457 -14.31 -3.98 -23.12
N GLY A 458 -15.12 -2.99 -23.48
CA GLY A 458 -14.75 -1.92 -24.42
C GLY A 458 -13.87 -0.85 -23.80
N LEU A 459 -14.25 -0.33 -22.63
CA LEU A 459 -13.58 0.81 -21.99
C LEU A 459 -12.59 0.35 -20.92
N PHE A 460 -13.09 -0.32 -19.87
CA PHE A 460 -12.26 -0.68 -18.71
C PHE A 460 -11.12 -1.64 -19.06
N MET A 461 -11.42 -2.75 -19.74
CA MET A 461 -10.37 -3.72 -20.12
C MET A 461 -9.38 -3.12 -21.12
N SER A 462 -9.81 -2.19 -21.96
CA SER A 462 -8.90 -1.47 -22.85
C SER A 462 -7.95 -0.55 -22.08
N SER A 463 -8.42 0.16 -21.04
CA SER A 463 -7.55 0.96 -20.17
C SER A 463 -6.60 0.09 -19.34
N GLU A 464 -7.09 -1.03 -18.81
CA GLU A 464 -6.29 -2.00 -18.04
C GLU A 464 -5.15 -2.56 -18.90
N ILE A 465 -5.45 -3.02 -20.12
CA ILE A 465 -4.44 -3.54 -21.06
C ILE A 465 -3.40 -2.46 -21.42
N ARG A 466 -3.80 -1.20 -21.57
CA ARG A 466 -2.86 -0.10 -21.82
C ARG A 466 -1.96 0.16 -20.62
N ALA A 467 -2.52 0.18 -19.41
CA ALA A 467 -1.73 0.31 -18.17
C ALA A 467 -0.73 -0.86 -18.00
N LEU A 468 -1.14 -2.09 -18.33
CA LEU A 468 -0.25 -3.26 -18.34
C LEU A 468 0.88 -3.12 -19.36
N LYS A 469 0.62 -2.55 -20.55
CA LYS A 469 1.66 -2.30 -21.55
C LYS A 469 2.71 -1.30 -21.06
N GLU A 470 2.28 -0.20 -20.44
CA GLU A 470 3.19 0.78 -19.83
C GLU A 470 4.03 0.12 -18.73
N PHE A 471 3.40 -0.65 -17.84
CA PHE A 471 4.10 -1.36 -16.78
C PHE A 471 5.10 -2.40 -17.33
N LYS A 472 4.68 -3.21 -18.32
CA LYS A 472 5.55 -4.17 -19.03
C LYS A 472 6.76 -3.47 -19.64
N TRP A 473 6.55 -2.33 -20.29
CA TRP A 473 7.64 -1.56 -20.91
C TRP A 473 8.65 -1.07 -19.87
N GLU A 474 8.18 -0.51 -18.75
CA GLU A 474 9.07 -0.03 -17.69
C GLU A 474 9.92 -1.16 -17.08
N VAL A 475 9.30 -2.31 -16.82
CA VAL A 475 9.99 -3.50 -16.29
C VAL A 475 11.01 -4.02 -17.30
N LYS A 476 10.65 -4.12 -18.59
CA LYS A 476 11.59 -4.48 -19.66
C LYS A 476 12.78 -3.52 -19.71
N ASN A 477 12.51 -2.22 -19.61
CA ASN A 477 13.57 -1.21 -19.64
C ASN A 477 14.50 -1.32 -18.44
N ALA A 478 13.97 -1.53 -17.22
CA ALA A 478 14.78 -1.78 -16.04
C ALA A 478 15.66 -3.03 -16.19
N ARG A 479 15.10 -4.14 -16.68
CA ARG A 479 15.85 -5.37 -16.97
C ARG A 479 16.99 -5.14 -17.96
N ARG A 480 16.75 -4.37 -19.03
CA ARG A 480 17.78 -4.02 -20.03
C ARG A 480 18.94 -3.23 -19.42
N LEU A 481 18.64 -2.26 -18.55
CA LEU A 481 19.66 -1.49 -17.86
C LEU A 481 20.53 -2.38 -16.96
N VAL A 482 19.92 -3.36 -16.28
CA VAL A 482 20.65 -4.32 -15.43
C VAL A 482 21.51 -5.26 -16.26
N ARG A 483 21.00 -5.81 -17.37
CA ARG A 483 21.79 -6.64 -18.30
C ARG A 483 22.97 -5.86 -18.92
N ALA A 484 22.72 -4.62 -19.33
CA ALA A 484 23.77 -3.75 -19.87
C ALA A 484 24.86 -3.45 -18.83
N ALA A 485 24.47 -3.21 -17.57
CA ALA A 485 25.42 -3.05 -16.46
C ALA A 485 26.22 -4.33 -16.18
N ALA A 486 25.63 -5.51 -16.41
CA ALA A 486 26.29 -6.81 -16.30
C ALA A 486 27.18 -7.17 -17.52
N GLY A 487 27.42 -6.23 -18.46
CA GLY A 487 28.33 -6.42 -19.58
C GLY A 487 27.74 -7.18 -20.78
N TRP A 488 26.42 -7.38 -20.85
CA TRP A 488 25.76 -8.00 -22.01
C TRP A 488 25.83 -7.06 -23.22
N THR A 489 26.09 -7.59 -24.41
CA THR A 489 26.16 -6.77 -25.63
C THR A 489 24.80 -6.19 -26.00
N SER A 490 24.78 -5.08 -26.75
CA SER A 490 23.53 -4.43 -27.17
C SER A 490 22.58 -5.37 -27.93
N LYS A 491 23.11 -6.34 -28.69
CA LYS A 491 22.32 -7.40 -29.33
C LYS A 491 21.72 -8.40 -28.34
N GLU A 492 22.50 -8.90 -27.38
CA GLU A 492 22.02 -9.84 -26.36
C GLU A 492 21.01 -9.19 -25.39
N ALA A 493 21.09 -7.87 -25.20
CA ALA A 493 20.14 -7.10 -24.42
C ALA A 493 18.80 -6.85 -25.15
N THR A 494 18.77 -6.91 -26.50
CA THR A 494 17.58 -6.61 -27.32
C THR A 494 16.93 -7.83 -27.98
N ASP A 495 17.68 -8.90 -28.26
CA ASP A 495 17.23 -10.06 -29.08
C ASP A 495 15.99 -10.79 -28.53
N PHE A 496 15.67 -10.65 -27.25
CA PHE A 496 14.51 -11.30 -26.63
C PHE A 496 13.21 -10.47 -26.67
N ASP A 497 13.22 -9.27 -27.26
CA ASP A 497 12.12 -8.31 -27.14
C ASP A 497 11.49 -7.84 -28.47
N GLU A 498 12.00 -8.25 -29.63
CA GLU A 498 11.51 -7.76 -30.94
C GLU A 498 10.21 -8.41 -31.45
N GLU A 499 9.62 -9.37 -30.74
CA GLU A 499 8.44 -10.11 -31.26
C GLU A 499 7.04 -9.53 -30.96
N GLU A 500 6.88 -8.38 -30.28
CA GLU A 500 5.54 -7.78 -30.08
C GLU A 500 5.52 -6.26 -30.25
N PHE A 501 5.16 -5.80 -31.44
CA PHE A 501 4.53 -4.50 -31.66
C PHE A 501 3.16 -4.67 -32.33
#